data_AF-A0A357ADN5-F1
#
_entry.id   AF-A0A357ADN5-F1
#
_cell.length_a   1.000
_cell.length_b   1.000
_cell.length_c   1.000
_cell.angle_alpha   90.00
_cell.angle_beta   90.00
_cell.angle_gamma   90.00
#
_symmetry.space_group_name_H-M   'P 1'
#
loop_
_entity.id
_entity.type
_entity.pdbx_description
1 polymer ?
#
loop_
_entity_poly.entity_id
_entity_poly.type
_entity_poly.pdbx_seq_one_letter_code
_entity_poly.pdbx_strand_id
1 'polypeptide(L)'
;DIELLLRKLKKYLNLTWIYEEVPEANSPPSLGSSVELVYPPQEELQGLVKTAAVGYIDGIEAEVARLRALDTIYYPFCDRIMEFISEFDDQGIIAFITQEYPLSI
;
A
#
# COMPACT_ATOMS: atom_id res chain seq x y z
N ASP A 1 -23.21 2.15 -18.42
CA ASP A 1 -22.53 1.11 -19.22
C ASP A 1 -21.03 1.26 -19.04
N ILE A 2 -20.41 0.43 -18.20
CA ILE A 2 -19.02 0.59 -17.75
C ILE A 2 -18.02 0.40 -18.90
N GLU A 3 -18.32 -0.51 -19.83
CA GLU A 3 -17.55 -0.76 -21.05
C GLU A 3 -17.41 0.48 -21.92
N LEU A 4 -18.50 1.26 -22.05
CA LEU A 4 -18.49 2.50 -22.80
C LEU A 4 -17.61 3.57 -22.14
N LEU A 5 -17.60 3.64 -20.81
CA LEU A 5 -16.76 4.57 -20.05
C LEU A 5 -15.28 4.22 -20.22
N LEU A 6 -14.90 2.95 -20.04
CA LEU A 6 -13.52 2.48 -20.18
C LEU A 6 -12.98 2.70 -21.60
N ARG A 7 -13.81 2.49 -22.64
CA ARG A 7 -13.45 2.79 -24.04
C ARG A 7 -13.19 4.27 -24.26
N LYS A 8 -14.02 5.15 -23.68
CA LYS A 8 -13.81 6.60 -23.76
C LYS A 8 -12.51 7.00 -23.07
N LEU A 9 -12.25 6.48 -21.88
CA LEU A 9 -11.02 6.75 -21.13
C LEU A 9 -9.77 6.35 -21.95
N LYS A 10 -9.76 5.13 -22.50
CA LYS A 10 -8.70 4.65 -23.39
C LYS A 10 -8.47 5.58 -24.59
N LYS A 11 -9.55 6.04 -25.23
CA LYS A 11 -9.50 6.90 -26.42
C LYS A 11 -9.00 8.31 -26.12
N TYR A 12 -9.49 8.94 -25.04
CA TYR A 12 -9.21 10.34 -24.77
C TYR A 12 -7.94 10.56 -23.95
N LEU A 13 -7.50 9.57 -23.18
CA LEU A 13 -6.26 9.62 -22.41
C LEU A 13 -5.12 8.81 -23.05
N ASN A 14 -5.32 8.25 -24.25
CA ASN A 14 -4.35 7.43 -24.98
C ASN A 14 -3.72 6.30 -24.13
N LEU A 15 -4.53 5.65 -23.29
CA LEU A 15 -4.05 4.60 -22.38
C LEU A 15 -3.88 3.26 -23.12
N THR A 16 -2.92 2.46 -22.65
CA THR A 16 -2.79 1.04 -23.02
C THR A 16 -3.15 0.21 -21.80
N TRP A 17 -4.17 -0.64 -21.93
CA TRP A 17 -4.55 -1.58 -20.87
C TRP A 17 -3.55 -2.73 -20.86
N ILE A 18 -2.88 -2.92 -19.72
CA ILE A 18 -2.06 -4.09 -19.43
C ILE A 18 -2.92 -4.98 -18.55
N TYR A 19 -3.20 -6.19 -19.02
CA TYR A 19 -3.92 -7.18 -18.25
C TYR A 19 -2.88 -8.15 -17.69
N GLU A 20 -2.92 -8.39 -16.39
CA GLU A 20 -2.13 -9.44 -15.78
C GLU A 20 -2.72 -10.78 -16.21
N GLU A 21 -1.93 -11.59 -16.93
CA GLU A 21 -2.25 -12.99 -17.14
C GLU A 21 -1.99 -13.70 -15.82
N VAL A 22 -3.04 -13.92 -15.02
CA VAL A 22 -2.92 -14.70 -13.78
C VAL A 22 -2.62 -16.14 -14.19
N PRO A 23 -1.40 -16.67 -13.94
CA PRO A 23 -1.14 -18.08 -14.21
C PRO A 23 -2.03 -18.90 -13.28
N GLU A 24 -2.76 -19.88 -13.83
CA GLU A 24 -3.47 -20.85 -13.02
C GLU A 24 -2.47 -21.56 -12.08
N ALA A 25 -2.69 -21.38 -10.78
CA ALA A 25 -2.04 -22.09 -9.69
C ALA A 25 -0.50 -22.06 -9.68
N ASN A 26 0.05 -21.02 -9.07
CA ASN A 26 0.97 -21.25 -7.96
C ASN A 26 0.50 -20.38 -6.82
N SER A 27 -0.06 -21.01 -5.78
CA SER A 27 -0.13 -20.37 -4.47
C SER A 27 1.23 -19.74 -4.19
N PRO A 28 1.30 -18.46 -3.76
CA PRO A 28 2.57 -17.87 -3.42
C PRO A 28 3.25 -18.84 -2.43
N PRO A 29 4.55 -19.15 -2.59
CA PRO A 29 5.24 -19.85 -1.53
C PRO A 29 4.93 -19.06 -0.26
N SER A 30 4.35 -19.73 0.73
CA SER A 30 4.29 -19.18 2.07
C SER A 30 5.73 -18.84 2.40
N LEU A 31 6.08 -17.56 2.27
CA LEU A 31 7.35 -17.02 2.67
C LEU A 31 7.31 -17.08 4.20
N GLY A 32 7.56 -18.29 4.70
CA GLY A 32 8.00 -18.58 6.04
C GLY A 32 9.38 -17.97 6.23
N SER A 33 9.41 -16.65 6.26
CA SER A 33 10.36 -15.88 7.05
C SER A 33 9.48 -14.87 7.73
N SER A 34 9.14 -15.13 8.99
CA SER A 34 8.68 -14.10 9.90
C SER A 34 9.87 -13.14 10.05
N VAL A 35 10.04 -12.26 9.08
CA VAL A 35 10.82 -11.05 9.26
C VAL A 35 10.05 -10.32 10.34
N GLU A 36 10.68 -10.17 11.50
CA GLU A 36 10.07 -9.54 12.67
C GLU A 36 9.69 -8.12 12.26
N LEU A 37 8.40 -7.91 12.03
CA LEU A 37 7.85 -6.63 11.62
C LEU A 37 7.83 -5.73 12.86
N VAL A 38 8.81 -4.82 12.91
CA VAL A 38 8.86 -3.80 13.95
C VAL A 38 8.00 -2.63 13.51
N TYR A 39 6.93 -2.36 14.28
CA TYR A 39 6.05 -1.24 14.03
C TYR A 39 6.62 0.06 14.61
N PRO A 40 6.53 1.19 13.89
CA PRO A 40 6.88 2.50 14.43
C PRO A 40 5.90 2.95 15.53
N PRO A 41 6.23 4.01 16.29
CA PRO A 41 5.39 4.53 17.35
C PRO A 41 3.97 4.87 16.88
N GLN A 42 3.01 4.80 17.81
CA GLN A 42 1.58 4.97 17.50
C GLN A 42 1.26 6.33 16.83
N GLU A 43 1.94 7.42 17.19
CA GLU A 43 1.75 8.73 16.54
C GLU A 43 2.07 8.68 15.04
N GLU A 44 3.13 7.95 14.67
CA GLU A 44 3.55 7.80 13.27
C GLU A 44 2.54 6.95 12.49
N LEU A 45 2.04 5.88 13.12
CA LEU A 45 0.99 5.04 12.54
C LEU A 45 -0.31 5.81 12.32
N GLN A 46 -0.72 6.66 13.27
CA GLN A 46 -1.90 7.52 13.13
C GLN A 46 -1.72 8.53 11.99
N GLY A 47 -0.52 9.13 11.87
CA GLY A 47 -0.18 10.02 10.77
C GLY A 47 -0.32 9.33 9.40
N LEU A 48 0.18 8.10 9.30
CA LEU A 48 0.09 7.30 8.08
C LEU A 48 -1.37 6.97 7.72
N VAL A 49 -2.15 6.49 8.70
CA VAL A 49 -3.57 6.14 8.50
C VAL A 49 -4.39 7.36 8.09
N LYS A 50 -4.17 8.52 8.71
CA LYS A 50 -4.86 9.76 8.34
C LYS A 50 -4.53 10.20 6.92
N THR A 51 -3.27 10.06 6.51
CA THR A 51 -2.81 10.43 5.16
C THR A 51 -3.37 9.48 4.11
N ALA A 52 -3.38 8.17 4.41
CA ALA A 52 -4.02 7.15 3.59
C ALA A 52 -5.53 7.37 3.46
N ALA A 53 -6.23 7.74 4.54
CA ALA A 53 -7.67 7.99 4.51
C ALA A 53 -8.08 9.16 3.59
N VAL A 54 -7.16 10.08 3.30
CA VAL A 54 -7.38 11.19 2.35
C VAL A 54 -6.88 10.82 0.93
N GLY A 55 -6.25 9.66 0.76
CA GLY A 55 -5.71 9.18 -0.52
C GLY A 55 -4.48 9.94 -1.00
N TYR A 56 -3.73 10.58 -0.09
CA TYR A 56 -2.57 11.40 -0.47
C TYR A 56 -1.28 10.57 -0.55
N ILE A 57 -1.12 9.83 -1.65
CA ILE A 57 -0.02 8.88 -1.87
C ILE A 57 1.37 9.51 -1.70
N ASP A 58 1.64 10.67 -2.29
CA ASP A 58 2.93 11.37 -2.15
C ASP A 58 3.28 11.65 -0.67
N GLY A 59 2.28 11.92 0.16
CA GLY A 59 2.47 12.12 1.60
C GLY A 59 2.81 10.82 2.33
N ILE A 60 2.21 9.70 1.91
CA ILE A 60 2.53 8.39 2.47
C ILE A 60 3.97 8.00 2.09
N GLU A 61 4.36 8.19 0.84
CA GLU A 61 5.74 7.91 0.38
C GLU A 61 6.78 8.72 1.16
N ALA A 62 6.52 10.01 1.39
CA ALA A 62 7.40 10.86 2.17
C ALA A 62 7.55 10.36 3.62
N GLU A 63 6.45 9.91 4.22
CA GLU A 63 6.45 9.40 5.59
C GLU A 63 7.17 8.06 5.71
N VAL A 64 6.97 7.16 4.74
CA VAL A 64 7.72 5.90 4.64
C VAL A 64 9.22 6.15 4.45
N ALA A 65 9.59 7.13 3.61
CA ALA A 65 10.98 7.52 3.43
C ALA A 65 11.60 8.08 4.73
N ARG A 66 10.83 8.87 5.50
CA ARG A 66 11.24 9.38 6.81
C ARG A 66 11.47 8.25 7.81
N LEU A 67 10.58 7.27 7.87
CA LEU A 67 10.70 6.09 8.74
C LEU A 67 11.94 5.24 8.38
N ARG A 68 12.22 5.04 7.09
CA ARG A 68 13.46 4.37 6.64
C ARG A 68 14.73 5.17 6.98
N ALA A 69 14.65 6.50 7.01
CA ALA A 69 15.80 7.31 7.43
C ALA A 69 16.04 7.28 8.95
N LEU A 70 14.99 6.99 9.74
CA LEU A 70 15.05 6.97 11.19
C LEU A 70 15.80 5.74 11.73
N ASP A 71 15.39 4.55 11.31
CA ASP A 71 16.04 3.30 11.71
C ASP A 71 15.78 2.17 10.70
N THR A 72 16.82 1.38 10.45
CA THR A 72 16.79 0.16 9.64
C THR A 72 15.82 -0.90 10.14
N ILE A 73 15.48 -0.90 11.44
CA ILE A 73 14.48 -1.84 12.00
C ILE A 73 13.10 -1.70 11.35
N TYR A 74 12.77 -0.52 10.81
CA TYR A 74 11.48 -0.26 10.18
C TYR A 74 11.43 -0.66 8.69
N TYR A 75 12.53 -1.13 8.11
CA TYR A 75 12.57 -1.46 6.68
C TYR A 75 11.50 -2.48 6.28
N PRO A 76 11.30 -3.59 7.02
CA PRO A 76 10.27 -4.57 6.68
C PRO A 76 8.85 -3.99 6.69
N PHE A 77 8.56 -3.09 7.65
CA PHE A 77 7.29 -2.38 7.69
C PHE A 77 7.14 -1.44 6.49
N CYS A 78 8.18 -0.65 6.20
CA CYS A 78 8.19 0.29 5.09
C CYS A 78 8.03 -0.43 3.73
N ASP A 79 8.68 -1.57 3.55
CA ASP A 79 8.57 -2.39 2.35
C ASP A 79 7.13 -2.84 2.12
N ARG A 80 6.42 -3.27 3.18
CA ARG A 80 5.00 -3.62 3.09
C ARG A 80 4.11 -2.45 2.69
N ILE A 81 4.34 -1.26 3.25
CA ILE A 81 3.57 -0.08 2.85
C ILE A 81 3.83 0.29 1.39
N MET A 82 5.07 0.16 0.90
CA MET A 82 5.41 0.43 -0.50
C MET A 82 4.74 -0.53 -1.49
N GLU A 83 4.51 -1.79 -1.11
CA GLU A 83 3.72 -2.74 -1.92
C GLU A 83 2.32 -2.17 -2.20
N PHE A 84 1.60 -1.75 -1.15
CA PHE A 84 0.28 -1.13 -1.31
C PHE A 84 0.30 0.18 -2.10
N ILE A 85 1.30 1.03 -1.88
CA ILE A 85 1.46 2.30 -2.64
C ILE A 85 1.60 2.01 -4.13
N SER A 86 2.38 0.99 -4.51
CA SER A 86 2.58 0.63 -5.91
C SER A 86 1.30 0.16 -6.61
N GLU A 87 0.36 -0.37 -5.82
CA GLU A 87 -0.97 -0.80 -6.27
C GLU A 87 -2.04 0.29 -6.10
N PHE A 88 -1.65 1.48 -5.60
CA PHE A 88 -2.56 2.57 -5.22
C PHE A 88 -3.64 2.13 -4.22
N ASP A 89 -3.33 1.16 -3.36
CA ASP A 89 -4.25 0.56 -2.38
C ASP A 89 -4.15 1.25 -1.01
N ASP A 90 -4.69 2.46 -0.93
CA ASP A 90 -4.78 3.25 0.31
C ASP A 90 -5.60 2.54 1.41
N GLN A 91 -6.63 1.79 1.00
CA GLN A 91 -7.46 1.02 1.92
C GLN A 91 -6.70 -0.19 2.50
N GLY A 92 -5.89 -0.85 1.69
CA GLY A 92 -4.98 -1.91 2.13
C GLY A 92 -4.00 -1.43 3.21
N ILE A 93 -3.46 -0.22 3.06
CA ILE A 93 -2.60 0.42 4.07
C ILE A 93 -3.35 0.60 5.40
N ILE A 94 -4.57 1.14 5.35
CA ILE A 94 -5.38 1.37 6.55
C ILE A 94 -5.70 0.03 7.23
N ALA A 95 -6.14 -0.96 6.45
CA ALA A 95 -6.47 -2.29 6.98
C ALA A 95 -5.26 -2.96 7.63
N PHE A 96 -4.11 -2.91 6.96
CA PHE A 96 -2.85 -3.44 7.46
C PHE A 96 -2.44 -2.84 8.81
N ILE A 97 -2.55 -1.52 8.98
CA ILE A 97 -2.17 -0.85 10.23
C ILE A 97 -3.22 -1.07 11.33
N THR A 98 -4.50 -1.00 11.00
CA THR A 98 -5.59 -1.08 11.98
C THR A 98 -5.87 -2.49 12.47
N GLN A 99 -5.52 -3.52 11.70
CA GLN A 99 -5.64 -4.92 12.13
C GLN A 99 -4.75 -5.22 13.35
N GLU A 100 -3.56 -4.63 13.39
CA GLU A 100 -2.56 -4.87 14.45
C GLU A 100 -2.64 -3.82 15.56
N TYR A 101 -3.23 -2.65 15.29
CA TYR A 101 -3.51 -1.60 16.27
C TYR A 101 -4.94 -1.07 16.10
N PRO A 102 -5.91 -1.47 16.94
CA PRO A 102 -7.22 -0.82 16.98
C PRO A 102 -7.04 0.59 17.54
N LEU A 103 -6.73 1.53 16.64
CA LEU A 103 -6.65 2.94 16.94
C LEU A 103 -8.04 3.39 17.41
N SER A 104 -8.14 3.93 18.63
CA SER A 104 -9.32 4.70 19.02
C SER A 104 -9.30 5.99 18.23
N ILE A 105 -9.97 5.97 17.07
CA ILE A 105 -10.28 7.15 16.26
C ILE A 105 -11.31 7.99 17.01
#